data_AF-A0A0E2NR50-F1
#
_entry.id   AF-A0A0E2NR50-F1
#
_cell.length_a   1.000
_cell.length_b   1.000
_cell.length_c   1.000
_cell.angle_alpha   90.00
_cell.angle_beta   90.00
_cell.angle_gamma   90.00
#
_symmetry.space_group_name_H-M   'P 1'
#
loop_
_entity.id
_entity.type
_entity.pdbx_description
1 polymer ?
#
loop_
_entity_poly.entity_id
_entity_poly.type
_entity_poly.pdbx_seq_one_letter_code
_entity_poly.pdbx_strand_id
1 'polypeptide(L)'
;MTRLLKWERLALKGDFSAMPGPFEWDQSGRFAHFLNGYDVAGGMDPLAGLAIGMSEQARKIGKWDGSALDLWLCLFFQHRAHRHMGSEDSDPILDELCEALRVRLSRLSPAEAKALASRLNQNAA
;
A
#
# COMPACT_ATOMS: atom_id res chain seq x y z
N MET A 1 14.27 14.49 9.93
CA MET A 1 13.31 13.36 10.00
C MET A 1 11.95 13.93 10.34
N THR A 2 10.99 13.77 9.43
CA THR A 2 9.62 14.26 9.64
C THR A 2 8.92 13.31 10.62
N ARG A 3 8.29 13.86 11.66
CA ARG A 3 7.58 13.05 12.65
C ARG A 3 6.39 12.35 11.98
N LEU A 4 6.22 11.05 12.25
CA LEU A 4 5.04 10.31 11.81
C LEU A 4 3.75 10.94 12.36
N LEU A 5 2.68 10.90 11.57
CA LEU A 5 1.33 11.24 11.99
C LEU A 5 0.82 10.22 13.01
N LYS A 6 -0.27 10.55 13.70
CA LYS A 6 -0.86 9.65 14.71
C LYS A 6 -1.30 8.32 14.07
N TRP A 7 -2.00 8.39 12.94
CA TRP A 7 -2.51 7.21 12.26
C TRP A 7 -1.39 6.33 11.70
N GLU A 8 -0.32 6.92 11.17
CA GLU A 8 0.87 6.19 10.68
C GLU A 8 1.51 5.35 11.79
N ARG A 9 1.66 5.92 13.01
CA ARG A 9 2.19 5.19 14.17
C ARG A 9 1.30 4.04 14.62
N LEU A 10 -0.01 4.17 14.45
CA LEU A 10 -0.97 3.11 14.78
C LEU A 10 -0.93 2.01 13.72
N ALA A 11 -0.87 2.38 12.44
CA ALA A 11 -0.77 1.45 11.33
C ALA A 11 0.50 0.57 11.42
N LEU A 12 1.65 1.12 11.84
CA LEU A 12 2.87 0.34 12.11
C LEU A 12 2.70 -0.74 13.18
N LYS A 13 1.72 -0.58 14.07
CA LYS A 13 1.35 -1.54 15.12
C LYS A 13 0.22 -2.47 14.70
N GLY A 14 -0.25 -2.38 13.46
CA GLY A 14 -1.40 -3.13 12.94
C GLY A 14 -2.75 -2.53 13.30
N ASP A 15 -2.80 -1.32 13.87
CA ASP A 15 -4.04 -0.60 14.12
C ASP A 15 -4.34 0.37 12.97
N PHE A 16 -5.20 -0.09 12.06
CA PHE A 16 -5.62 0.66 10.88
C PHE A 16 -6.89 1.50 11.11
N SER A 17 -7.46 1.50 12.32
CA SER A 17 -8.73 2.18 12.62
C SER A 17 -8.66 3.70 12.48
N ALA A 18 -7.46 4.26 12.61
CA ALA A 18 -7.22 5.69 12.54
C ALA A 18 -6.81 6.19 11.15
N MET A 19 -6.73 5.32 10.14
CA MET A 19 -6.40 5.73 8.77
C MET A 19 -7.45 6.74 8.26
N PRO A 20 -7.02 7.80 7.55
CA PRO A 20 -7.95 8.78 6.99
C PRO A 20 -8.88 8.12 5.97
N GLY A 21 -10.11 8.63 5.85
CA GLY A 21 -11.08 8.24 4.85
C GLY A 21 -11.66 9.51 4.19
N PRO A 22 -11.57 9.67 2.86
CA PRO A 22 -10.89 8.78 1.91
C PRO A 22 -9.37 8.71 2.15
N PHE A 23 -8.75 7.58 1.77
CA PHE A 23 -7.29 7.46 1.71
C PHE A 23 -6.82 7.58 0.27
N GLU A 24 -5.99 8.58 0.00
CA GLU A 24 -5.62 9.02 -1.35
C GLU A 24 -4.12 8.88 -1.59
N TRP A 25 -3.74 8.89 -2.87
CA TRP A 25 -2.38 8.70 -3.34
C TRP A 25 -1.35 9.60 -2.63
N ASP A 26 -1.65 10.90 -2.53
CA ASP A 26 -0.74 11.89 -1.93
C ASP A 26 -0.45 11.64 -0.44
N GLN A 27 -1.37 10.96 0.26
CA GLN A 27 -1.21 10.61 1.67
C GLN A 27 -0.44 9.30 1.86
N SER A 28 -0.33 8.50 0.80
CA SER A 28 0.07 7.10 0.88
C SER A 28 1.56 6.85 0.69
N GLY A 29 2.32 7.82 0.16
CA GLY A 29 3.73 7.61 -0.22
C GLY A 29 4.63 7.09 0.90
N ARG A 30 4.56 7.67 2.11
CA ARG A 30 5.33 7.15 3.25
C ARG A 30 4.80 5.80 3.71
N PHE A 31 3.48 5.67 3.81
CA PHE A 31 2.81 4.46 4.25
C PHE A 31 3.11 3.25 3.36
N ALA A 32 3.18 3.45 2.05
CA ALA A 32 3.55 2.43 1.07
C ALA A 32 4.90 1.76 1.43
N HIS A 33 5.84 2.55 1.95
CA HIS A 33 7.19 2.11 2.32
C HIS A 33 7.32 1.51 3.72
N PHE A 34 6.24 1.44 4.51
CA PHE A 34 6.24 0.66 5.75
C PHE A 34 6.41 -0.83 5.45
N LEU A 35 5.97 -1.29 4.27
CA LEU A 35 6.23 -2.63 3.78
C LEU A 35 7.42 -2.58 2.81
N ASN A 36 8.47 -3.38 3.04
CA ASN A 36 9.47 -3.60 1.99
C ASN A 36 8.91 -4.61 0.98
N GLY A 37 8.28 -4.12 -0.09
CA GLY A 37 7.63 -4.98 -1.07
C GLY A 37 8.57 -5.97 -1.76
N TYR A 38 9.86 -5.63 -1.89
CA TYR A 38 10.84 -6.55 -2.49
C TYR A 38 11.08 -7.77 -1.61
N ASP A 39 11.30 -7.57 -0.31
CA ASP A 39 11.57 -8.69 0.62
C ASP A 39 10.34 -9.60 0.73
N VAL A 40 9.15 -9.00 0.76
CA VAL A 40 7.88 -9.72 0.93
C VAL A 40 7.51 -10.52 -0.33
N ALA A 41 7.72 -9.97 -1.51
CA ALA A 41 7.42 -10.65 -2.77
C ALA A 41 8.52 -11.63 -3.21
N GLY A 42 9.69 -11.62 -2.58
CA GLY A 42 10.84 -12.45 -2.97
C GLY A 42 11.67 -11.86 -4.12
N GLY A 43 11.64 -10.54 -4.31
CA GLY A 43 12.46 -9.81 -5.28
C GLY A 43 11.68 -8.85 -6.17
N MET A 44 12.39 -8.23 -7.11
CA MET A 44 11.83 -7.26 -8.06
C MET A 44 10.88 -7.92 -9.06
N ASP A 45 11.28 -9.02 -9.71
CA ASP A 45 10.49 -9.62 -10.79
C ASP A 45 9.15 -10.18 -10.30
N PRO A 46 9.07 -10.91 -9.17
CA PRO A 46 7.77 -11.36 -8.64
C PRO A 46 6.86 -10.19 -8.27
N LEU A 47 7.41 -9.14 -7.66
CA LEU A 47 6.67 -7.93 -7.31
C LEU A 47 6.12 -7.21 -8.54
N ALA A 48 6.97 -7.03 -9.57
CA ALA A 48 6.59 -6.37 -10.80
C ALA A 48 5.50 -7.15 -11.53
N GLY A 49 5.65 -8.48 -11.63
CA GLY A 49 4.65 -9.35 -12.25
C GLY A 49 3.28 -9.26 -11.56
N LEU A 50 3.25 -9.31 -10.23
CA LEU A 50 2.02 -9.12 -9.44
C LEU A 50 1.40 -7.73 -9.70
N ALA A 51 2.18 -6.67 -9.49
CA ALA A 51 1.67 -5.30 -9.52
C ALA A 51 1.21 -4.86 -10.92
N ILE A 52 1.93 -5.27 -11.97
CA ILE A 52 1.54 -4.99 -13.36
C ILE A 52 0.25 -5.73 -13.70
N GLY A 53 0.19 -7.05 -13.46
CA GLY A 53 -1.00 -7.84 -13.78
C GLY A 53 -2.26 -7.36 -13.03
N MET A 54 -2.12 -7.00 -11.76
CA MET A 54 -3.21 -6.42 -10.98
C MET A 54 -3.61 -5.02 -11.48
N SER A 55 -2.65 -4.18 -11.85
CA SER A 55 -2.94 -2.84 -12.40
C SER A 55 -3.67 -2.93 -13.74
N GLU A 56 -3.22 -3.81 -14.64
CA GLU A 56 -3.89 -4.06 -15.93
C GLU A 56 -5.33 -4.52 -15.73
N GLN A 57 -5.55 -5.48 -14.83
CA GLN A 57 -6.88 -5.96 -14.51
C GLN A 57 -7.74 -4.87 -13.88
N ALA A 58 -7.21 -4.10 -12.93
CA ALA A 58 -7.94 -3.01 -12.27
C ALA A 58 -8.37 -1.93 -13.27
N ARG A 59 -7.48 -1.56 -14.20
CA ARG A 59 -7.80 -0.61 -15.28
C ARG A 59 -8.88 -1.15 -16.22
N LYS A 60 -8.88 -2.45 -16.49
CA LYS A 60 -9.88 -3.10 -17.33
C LYS A 60 -11.27 -3.12 -16.69
N ILE A 61 -11.36 -3.35 -15.37
CA ILE A 61 -12.64 -3.52 -14.66
C ILE A 61 -13.08 -2.29 -13.84
N GLY A 62 -12.22 -1.28 -13.73
CA GLY A 62 -12.47 -0.04 -13.00
C GLY A 62 -12.37 -0.13 -11.47
N LYS A 63 -11.74 -1.17 -10.92
CA LYS A 63 -11.55 -1.35 -9.46
C LYS A 63 -10.37 -2.25 -9.14
N TRP A 64 -9.70 -2.02 -8.02
CA TRP A 64 -8.70 -2.96 -7.51
C TRP A 64 -9.37 -4.08 -6.70
N ASP A 65 -8.82 -5.29 -6.84
CA ASP A 65 -9.25 -6.45 -6.06
C ASP A 65 -8.03 -7.24 -5.60
N GLY A 66 -8.17 -8.04 -4.55
CA GLY A 66 -7.07 -8.76 -3.92
C GLY A 66 -7.08 -8.64 -2.39
N SER A 67 -6.13 -9.31 -1.76
CA SER A 67 -5.94 -9.24 -0.31
C SER A 67 -5.32 -7.90 0.10
N ALA A 68 -5.37 -7.58 1.40
CA ALA A 68 -4.68 -6.39 1.92
C ALA A 68 -3.17 -6.40 1.62
N LEU A 69 -2.55 -7.59 1.57
CA LEU A 69 -1.13 -7.70 1.24
C LEU A 69 -0.88 -7.42 -0.23
N ASP A 70 -1.67 -7.99 -1.13
CA ASP A 70 -1.51 -7.81 -2.58
C ASP A 70 -1.64 -6.34 -2.96
N LEU A 71 -2.65 -5.66 -2.40
CA LEU A 71 -2.87 -4.23 -2.62
C LEU A 71 -1.74 -3.37 -2.05
N TRP A 72 -1.16 -3.73 -0.89
CA TRP A 72 -0.02 -2.99 -0.33
C TRP A 72 1.25 -3.20 -1.17
N LEU A 73 1.48 -4.41 -1.69
CA LEU A 73 2.58 -4.67 -2.63
C LEU A 73 2.42 -3.85 -3.91
N CYS A 74 1.21 -3.78 -4.45
CA CYS A 74 0.89 -2.92 -5.59
C CYS A 74 1.19 -1.46 -5.26
N LEU A 75 0.72 -0.95 -4.12
CA LEU A 75 0.95 0.43 -3.69
C LEU A 75 2.44 0.75 -3.58
N PHE A 76 3.23 -0.12 -2.94
CA PHE A 76 4.68 0.02 -2.85
C PHE A 76 5.33 0.10 -4.23
N PHE A 77 4.94 -0.81 -5.14
CA PHE A 77 5.48 -0.84 -6.50
C PHE A 77 5.14 0.44 -7.28
N GLN A 78 3.89 0.90 -7.22
CA GLN A 78 3.46 2.11 -7.91
C GLN A 78 4.22 3.35 -7.41
N HIS A 79 4.42 3.51 -6.09
CA HIS A 79 5.21 4.63 -5.55
C HIS A 79 6.67 4.58 -5.99
N ARG A 80 7.24 3.38 -6.05
CA ARG A 80 8.60 3.18 -6.57
C ARG A 80 8.70 3.53 -8.05
N ALA A 81 7.75 3.06 -8.85
CA ALA A 81 7.66 3.33 -10.27
C ALA A 81 7.51 4.83 -10.53
N HIS A 82 6.59 5.50 -9.83
CA HIS A 82 6.34 6.94 -9.93
C HIS A 82 7.59 7.76 -9.62
N ARG A 83 8.32 7.44 -8.54
CA ARG A 83 9.58 8.12 -8.19
C ARG A 83 10.67 7.99 -9.26
N HIS A 84 10.71 6.89 -9.99
CA HIS A 84 11.73 6.64 -11.02
C HIS A 84 11.34 7.16 -12.41
N MET A 85 10.05 7.14 -12.74
CA MET A 85 9.56 7.50 -14.08
C MET A 85 9.02 8.93 -14.17
N GLY A 86 8.74 9.59 -13.04
CA GLY A 86 8.42 11.02 -13.00
C GLY A 86 7.13 11.41 -13.71
N SER A 87 6.04 10.66 -13.50
CA SER A 87 4.71 11.02 -14.05
C SER A 87 4.17 12.29 -13.39
N GLU A 88 3.74 13.28 -14.18
CA GLU A 88 3.19 14.55 -13.67
C GLU A 88 1.70 14.44 -13.28
N ASP A 89 0.96 13.48 -13.82
CA ASP A 89 -0.46 13.30 -13.53
C ASP A 89 -0.72 12.22 -12.48
N SER A 90 -1.56 12.54 -11.49
CA SER A 90 -2.12 11.58 -10.55
C SER A 90 -3.21 10.78 -11.27
N ASP A 91 -2.95 9.50 -11.50
CA ASP A 91 -3.90 8.58 -12.11
C ASP A 91 -5.00 8.22 -11.10
N PRO A 92 -6.28 8.54 -11.36
CA PRO A 92 -7.37 8.31 -10.40
C PRO A 92 -7.52 6.85 -9.95
N ILE A 93 -7.04 5.88 -10.74
CA ILE A 93 -7.06 4.48 -10.33
C ILE A 93 -6.13 4.20 -9.14
N LEU A 94 -5.17 5.08 -8.85
CA LEU A 94 -4.26 4.98 -7.71
C LEU A 94 -4.91 5.47 -6.41
N ASP A 95 -5.82 6.43 -6.48
CA ASP A 95 -6.66 6.78 -5.33
C ASP A 95 -7.60 5.61 -4.99
N GLU A 96 -8.15 4.93 -6.01
CA GLU A 96 -8.94 3.71 -5.79
C GLU A 96 -8.11 2.61 -5.12
N LEU A 97 -6.85 2.39 -5.55
CA LEU A 97 -5.93 1.46 -4.88
C LEU A 97 -5.77 1.77 -3.39
N CYS A 98 -5.56 3.04 -3.07
CA CYS A 98 -5.38 3.49 -1.69
C CYS A 98 -6.64 3.21 -0.86
N GLU A 99 -7.80 3.60 -1.37
CA GLU A 99 -9.07 3.39 -0.68
C GLU A 99 -9.43 1.90 -0.57
N ALA A 100 -9.21 1.11 -1.60
CA ALA A 100 -9.41 -0.34 -1.59
C ALA A 100 -8.52 -1.00 -0.52
N LEU A 101 -7.25 -0.61 -0.44
CA LEU A 101 -6.33 -1.07 0.60
C LEU A 101 -6.82 -0.69 2.00
N ARG A 102 -7.23 0.56 2.22
CA ARG A 102 -7.78 1.02 3.51
C ARG A 102 -9.00 0.18 3.93
N VAL A 103 -9.92 -0.07 2.99
CA VAL A 103 -11.11 -0.90 3.25
C VAL A 103 -10.72 -2.34 3.58
N ARG A 104 -9.73 -2.93 2.90
CA ARG A 104 -9.24 -4.28 3.23
C ARG A 104 -8.56 -4.33 4.60
N LEU A 105 -7.71 -3.36 4.91
CA LEU A 105 -7.00 -3.26 6.20
C LEU A 105 -7.96 -3.12 7.38
N SER A 106 -9.02 -2.31 7.25
CA SER A 106 -10.01 -2.11 8.32
C SER A 106 -10.88 -3.34 8.59
N ARG A 107 -10.87 -4.34 7.70
CA ARG A 107 -11.62 -5.59 7.85
C ARG A 107 -10.78 -6.77 8.33
N LEU A 108 -9.48 -6.57 8.53
CA LEU A 108 -8.62 -7.62 9.06
C LEU A 108 -9.05 -7.99 10.49
N SER A 109 -9.03 -9.28 10.79
CA SER A 109 -9.09 -9.75 12.17
C SER A 109 -7.83 -9.30 12.94
N PRO A 110 -7.88 -9.26 14.28
CA PRO A 110 -6.70 -8.92 15.08
C PRO A 110 -5.48 -9.82 14.81
N ALA A 111 -5.72 -11.10 14.49
CA ALA A 111 -4.66 -12.04 14.16
C ALA A 111 -3.98 -11.71 12.81
N GLU A 112 -4.78 -11.42 11.78
CA GLU A 112 -4.28 -11.03 10.46
C GLU A 112 -3.54 -9.70 10.51
N ALA A 113 -4.10 -8.71 11.23
CA ALA A 113 -3.47 -7.41 11.43
C ALA A 113 -2.11 -7.55 12.13
N LYS A 114 -2.01 -8.39 13.16
CA LYS A 114 -0.75 -8.68 13.85
C LYS A 114 0.26 -9.38 12.93
N ALA A 115 -0.18 -10.35 12.13
CA ALA A 115 0.68 -11.04 11.18
C ALA A 115 1.22 -10.07 10.11
N LEU A 116 0.37 -9.18 9.59
CA LEU A 116 0.77 -8.15 8.64
C LEU A 116 1.75 -7.14 9.27
N ALA A 117 1.44 -6.64 10.46
CA ALA A 117 2.29 -5.69 11.19
C ALA A 117 3.70 -6.23 11.45
N SER A 118 3.84 -7.55 11.65
CA SER A 118 5.15 -8.20 11.85
C SER A 118 6.10 -8.08 10.64
N ARG A 119 5.55 -7.77 9.45
CA ARG A 119 6.31 -7.57 8.21
C ARG A 119 6.69 -6.10 7.96
N LEU A 120 6.22 -5.18 8.79
CA LEU A 120 6.42 -3.75 8.59
C LEU A 120 7.78 -3.29 9.14
N ASN A 121 8.48 -2.49 8.35
CA ASN A 121 9.71 -1.84 8.71
C ASN A 121 9.45 -0.71 9.72
N GLN A 122 9.85 -0.93 10.97
CA GLN A 122 9.69 0.02 12.07
C GLN A 122 10.56 1.29 11.91
N ASN A 123 11.51 1.28 10.97
CA ASN A 123 12.39 2.40 10.67
C ASN A 123 12.00 3.16 9.39
N ALA A 124 10.81 2.88 8.82
CA ALA A 124 10.31 3.64 7.68
C ALA A 124 9.96 5.07 8.10
N ALA A 125 10.92 5.99 8.00
CA ALA A 125 10.83 7.40 8.36
C ALA A 125 11.42 8.30 7.27
#